data_AF-A0A6B2EPP7-F1
#
_entry.id   AF-A0A6B2EPP7-F1
#
_cell.length_a   1.000
_cell.length_b   1.000
_cell.length_c   1.000
_cell.angle_alpha   90.00
_cell.angle_beta   90.00
_cell.angle_gamma   90.00
#
_symmetry.space_group_name_H-M   'P 1'
#
loop_
_entity.id
_entity.type
_entity.pdbx_description
1 polymer ?
#
loop_
_entity_poly.entity_id
_entity_poly.type
_entity_poly.pdbx_seq_one_letter_code
_entity_poly.pdbx_strand_id
1 'polypeptide(L)'
;MDTAIYRVALLALLAATLVPQVAPDQDEDIPHNEVRNWALKFGVDLWEFGRQFTKMNDIKMRYKDSDVDVVRKDGILLLREMAAEVKNFMDFKMNAVMRIMDSAEQAALSSETDQEPQAQTQIHNAASGNGFYDSRHLNEYESNGRLVEGAREMLLRPMRRFERLPVNLTLSSILVPPGIDVNDGDVQASIAWSSHLDPLFANNMERDPALSWQYFGSSKGFLRRFPGTAWPPDGPKV
;
A
#
# COMPACT_ATOMS: atom_id res chain seq x y z
N MET A 1 29.40 -97.99 -19.55
CA MET A 1 29.71 -96.68 -18.95
C MET A 1 28.67 -95.71 -19.49
N ASP A 2 27.39 -95.90 -19.14
CA ASP A 2 26.33 -95.50 -20.06
C ASP A 2 25.01 -95.16 -19.37
N THR A 3 24.24 -94.32 -20.06
CA THR A 3 22.86 -93.85 -19.79
C THR A 3 22.65 -92.75 -18.73
N ALA A 4 23.37 -92.75 -17.60
CA ALA A 4 23.18 -91.73 -16.57
C ALA A 4 23.65 -90.33 -17.02
N ILE A 5 24.81 -90.28 -17.69
CA ILE A 5 25.42 -89.03 -18.16
C ILE A 5 24.56 -88.38 -19.26
N TYR A 6 24.03 -89.19 -20.18
CA TYR A 6 23.15 -88.71 -21.25
C TYR A 6 21.81 -88.18 -20.72
N ARG A 7 21.25 -88.77 -19.66
CA ARG A 7 20.01 -88.28 -19.04
C ARG A 7 20.22 -86.97 -18.30
N VAL A 8 21.33 -86.82 -17.58
CA VAL A 8 21.68 -85.57 -16.91
C VAL A 8 21.99 -84.47 -17.94
N ALA A 9 22.69 -84.80 -19.02
CA ALA A 9 22.94 -83.87 -20.12
C ALA A 9 21.64 -83.45 -20.83
N LEU A 10 20.72 -84.39 -21.09
CA LEU A 10 19.43 -84.10 -21.72
C LEU A 10 18.53 -83.26 -20.81
N LEU A 11 18.49 -83.55 -19.50
CA LEU A 11 17.76 -82.75 -18.52
C LEU A 11 18.35 -81.35 -18.35
N ALA A 12 19.68 -81.21 -18.39
CA ALA A 12 20.34 -79.91 -18.36
C ALA A 12 20.05 -79.09 -19.64
N LEU A 13 19.98 -79.75 -20.81
CA LEU A 13 19.62 -79.11 -22.07
C LEU A 13 18.14 -78.68 -22.10
N LEU A 14 17.24 -79.51 -21.58
CA LEU A 14 15.82 -79.18 -21.44
C LEU A 14 15.58 -78.06 -20.42
N ALA A 15 16.30 -78.08 -19.30
CA ALA A 15 16.26 -77.01 -18.30
C ALA A 15 16.82 -75.69 -18.85
N ALA A 16 17.86 -75.72 -19.69
CA ALA A 16 18.40 -74.53 -20.35
C ALA A 16 17.43 -73.91 -21.38
N THR A 17 16.53 -74.71 -21.98
CA THR A 17 15.50 -74.21 -22.90
C THR A 17 14.22 -73.71 -22.23
N LEU A 18 14.02 -73.99 -20.94
CA LEU A 18 12.81 -73.62 -20.17
C LEU A 18 13.00 -72.38 -19.28
N VAL A 19 14.21 -71.84 -19.18
CA VAL A 19 14.40 -70.51 -18.58
C VAL A 19 13.94 -69.50 -19.63
N PRO A 20 12.88 -68.69 -19.39
CA PRO A 20 12.57 -67.59 -20.28
C PRO A 20 13.79 -66.69 -20.27
N GLN A 21 14.41 -66.52 -21.44
CA GLN A 21 15.38 -65.45 -21.64
C GLN A 21 14.59 -64.16 -21.44
N VAL A 22 14.59 -63.62 -20.22
CA VAL A 22 14.29 -62.23 -19.99
C VAL A 22 15.45 -61.51 -20.65
N ALA A 23 15.26 -61.17 -21.93
CA ALA A 23 16.07 -60.13 -22.54
C ALA A 23 15.97 -58.94 -21.58
N PRO A 24 17.09 -58.32 -21.16
CA PRO A 24 16.99 -57.03 -20.52
C PRO A 24 16.20 -56.18 -21.50
N ASP A 25 15.06 -55.60 -21.07
CA ASP A 25 14.40 -54.54 -21.81
C ASP A 25 15.52 -53.57 -22.16
N GLN A 26 15.97 -53.61 -23.41
CA GLN A 26 16.70 -52.49 -23.94
C GLN A 26 15.68 -51.38 -23.81
N ASP A 27 16.07 -50.29 -23.14
CA ASP A 27 15.35 -49.03 -23.26
C ASP A 27 15.29 -48.73 -24.77
N GLU A 28 14.25 -49.25 -25.44
CA GLU A 28 13.99 -48.97 -26.85
C GLU A 28 13.60 -47.51 -26.85
N ASP A 29 14.61 -46.66 -27.07
CA ASP A 29 14.41 -45.23 -27.26
C ASP A 29 13.25 -45.07 -28.22
N ILE A 30 12.14 -44.52 -27.70
CA ILE A 30 10.90 -44.40 -28.47
C ILE A 30 11.29 -43.78 -29.81
N PRO A 31 10.97 -44.44 -30.94
CA PRO A 31 11.41 -43.97 -32.23
C PRO A 31 11.04 -42.51 -32.41
N HIS A 32 12.03 -41.65 -32.70
CA HIS A 32 11.83 -40.19 -32.72
C HIS A 32 10.72 -39.76 -33.69
N ASN A 33 10.47 -40.56 -34.74
CA ASN A 33 9.37 -40.39 -35.68
C ASN A 33 8.00 -40.66 -35.05
N GLU A 34 7.86 -41.63 -34.15
CA GLU A 34 6.60 -41.92 -33.45
C GLU A 34 6.25 -40.83 -32.46
N VAL A 35 7.21 -40.41 -31.64
CA VAL A 35 7.04 -39.27 -30.73
C VAL A 35 6.66 -38.02 -31.52
N ARG A 36 7.30 -37.78 -32.66
CA ARG A 36 6.97 -36.66 -33.55
C ARG A 36 5.55 -36.78 -34.10
N ASN A 37 5.12 -37.96 -34.52
CA ASN A 37 3.77 -38.17 -35.05
C ASN A 37 2.71 -38.00 -33.97
N TRP A 38 2.94 -38.49 -32.75
CA TRP A 38 2.06 -38.25 -31.61
C TRP A 38 1.98 -36.77 -31.25
N ALA A 39 3.13 -36.09 -31.18
CA ALA A 39 3.16 -34.65 -30.91
C ALA A 39 2.42 -33.84 -31.98
N LEU A 40 2.55 -34.22 -33.27
CA LEU A 40 1.82 -33.58 -34.35
C LEU A 40 0.31 -33.82 -34.25
N LYS A 41 -0.11 -35.08 -34.05
CA LYS A 41 -1.53 -35.42 -33.93
C LYS A 41 -2.17 -34.73 -32.72
N PHE A 42 -1.54 -34.86 -31.56
CA PHE A 42 -2.00 -34.21 -30.33
C PHE A 42 -2.03 -32.68 -30.48
N GLY A 43 -1.02 -32.08 -31.12
CA GLY A 43 -0.99 -30.64 -31.38
C GLY A 43 -2.12 -30.16 -32.29
N VAL A 44 -2.46 -30.93 -33.33
CA VAL A 44 -3.59 -30.64 -34.22
C VAL A 44 -4.91 -30.76 -33.47
N ASP A 45 -5.13 -31.87 -32.77
CA ASP A 45 -6.37 -32.12 -32.03
C ASP A 45 -6.60 -31.05 -30.94
N LEU A 46 -5.54 -30.68 -30.21
CA LEU A 46 -5.60 -29.63 -29.18
C LEU A 46 -5.86 -28.25 -29.79
N TRP A 47 -5.27 -27.94 -30.95
CA TRP A 47 -5.51 -26.68 -31.66
C TRP A 47 -6.96 -26.60 -32.17
N GLU A 48 -7.50 -27.68 -32.74
CA GLU A 48 -8.89 -27.74 -33.19
C GLU A 48 -9.87 -27.62 -32.03
N PHE A 49 -9.62 -28.36 -30.95
CA PHE A 49 -10.39 -28.23 -29.70
C PHE A 49 -10.37 -26.79 -29.19
N GLY A 50 -9.19 -26.19 -29.08
CA GLY A 50 -9.02 -24.80 -28.67
C GLY A 50 -9.79 -23.83 -29.58
N ARG A 51 -9.70 -23.98 -30.90
CA ARG A 51 -10.41 -23.15 -31.87
C ARG A 51 -11.94 -23.26 -31.75
N GLN A 52 -12.47 -24.47 -31.55
CA GLN A 52 -13.91 -24.70 -31.39
C GLN A 52 -14.45 -24.13 -30.09
N PHE A 53 -13.75 -24.34 -28.97
CA PHE A 53 -14.21 -23.90 -27.66
C PHE A 53 -14.00 -22.40 -27.41
N THR A 54 -12.85 -21.85 -27.79
CA THR A 54 -12.56 -20.41 -27.62
C THR A 54 -13.35 -19.55 -28.59
N LYS A 55 -13.83 -20.10 -29.71
CA LYS A 55 -14.54 -19.37 -30.76
C LYS A 55 -13.80 -18.12 -31.23
N MET A 56 -12.46 -18.19 -31.30
CA MET A 56 -11.59 -17.07 -31.69
C MET A 56 -12.02 -16.42 -33.02
N ASN A 57 -12.48 -17.21 -34.00
CA ASN A 57 -12.95 -16.68 -35.28
C ASN A 57 -14.20 -15.82 -35.12
N ASP A 58 -15.15 -16.27 -34.29
CA ASP A 58 -16.41 -15.57 -34.04
C ASP A 58 -16.15 -14.23 -33.36
N ILE A 59 -15.22 -14.21 -32.39
CA ILE A 59 -14.77 -12.98 -31.73
C ILE A 59 -14.16 -12.02 -32.77
N LYS A 60 -13.22 -12.51 -33.60
CA LYS A 60 -12.58 -11.69 -34.64
C LYS A 60 -13.58 -11.12 -35.65
N MET A 61 -14.60 -11.89 -36.04
CA MET A 61 -15.68 -11.41 -36.91
C MET A 61 -16.52 -10.34 -36.22
N ARG A 62 -16.97 -10.58 -34.99
CA ARG A 62 -17.75 -9.58 -34.23
C ARG A 62 -17.01 -8.25 -34.05
N TYR A 63 -15.69 -8.28 -33.86
CA TYR A 63 -14.87 -7.05 -33.78
C TYR A 63 -14.81 -6.28 -35.11
N LYS A 64 -14.96 -6.94 -36.26
CA LYS A 64 -15.03 -6.28 -37.57
C LYS A 64 -16.43 -5.74 -37.89
N ASP A 65 -17.46 -6.45 -37.42
CA ASP A 65 -18.86 -6.08 -37.65
C ASP A 65 -19.34 -4.99 -36.68
N SER A 66 -18.62 -4.79 -35.58
CA SER A 66 -18.87 -3.69 -34.64
C SER A 66 -18.32 -2.39 -35.23
N ASP A 67 -19.12 -1.33 -35.17
CA ASP A 67 -18.70 0.03 -35.56
C ASP A 67 -17.74 0.60 -34.51
N VAL A 68 -16.48 0.16 -34.58
CA VAL A 68 -15.42 0.57 -33.65
C VAL A 68 -14.45 1.48 -34.39
N ASP A 69 -14.28 2.69 -33.86
CA ASP A 69 -13.28 3.63 -34.35
C ASP A 69 -11.88 3.26 -33.82
N VAL A 70 -10.95 2.99 -34.73
CA VAL A 70 -9.57 2.63 -34.39
C VAL A 70 -8.69 3.86 -34.49
N VAL A 71 -8.37 4.44 -33.33
CA VAL A 71 -7.54 5.64 -33.25
C VAL A 71 -6.08 5.28 -32.96
N ARG A 72 -5.16 5.71 -33.83
CA ARG A 72 -3.72 5.59 -33.57
C ARG A 72 -3.31 6.62 -32.51
N LYS A 73 -2.69 6.16 -31.43
CA LYS A 73 -2.11 7.02 -30.39
C LYS A 73 -0.61 7.20 -30.63
N ASP A 74 -0.16 8.45 -30.60
CA ASP A 74 1.28 8.78 -30.61
C ASP A 74 1.83 8.67 -29.18
N GLY A 75 2.81 7.79 -28.99
CA GLY A 75 3.42 7.57 -27.69
C GLY A 75 4.17 8.79 -27.16
N ILE A 76 4.77 9.61 -28.03
CA ILE A 76 5.50 10.82 -27.62
C ILE A 76 4.52 11.89 -27.14
N LEU A 77 3.39 12.04 -27.84
CA LEU A 77 2.33 12.96 -27.42
C LEU A 77 1.74 12.53 -26.07
N LEU A 78 1.47 11.23 -25.90
CA LEU A 78 0.97 10.67 -24.64
C LEU A 78 1.95 10.93 -23.48
N LEU A 79 3.25 10.70 -23.69
CA LEU A 79 4.26 11.00 -22.67
C LEU A 79 4.27 12.49 -22.29
N ARG A 80 4.14 13.38 -23.27
CA ARG A 80 4.09 14.82 -23.04
C ARG A 80 2.85 15.23 -22.24
N GLU A 81 1.70 14.64 -22.55
CA GLU A 81 0.44 14.84 -21.82
C GLU A 81 0.57 14.37 -20.36
N MET A 82 1.06 13.14 -20.15
CA MET A 82 1.30 12.61 -18.80
C MET A 82 2.29 13.48 -18.01
N ALA A 83 3.37 13.94 -18.65
CA ALA A 83 4.33 14.82 -18.00
C ALA A 83 3.71 16.17 -17.61
N ALA A 84 2.82 16.72 -18.45
CA ALA A 84 2.10 17.94 -18.15
C ALA A 84 1.12 17.75 -16.98
N GLU A 85 0.41 16.63 -16.92
CA GLU A 85 -0.47 16.29 -15.79
C GLU A 85 0.31 16.14 -14.48
N VAL A 86 1.45 15.44 -14.49
CA VAL A 86 2.32 15.29 -13.32
C VAL A 86 2.85 16.64 -12.86
N LYS A 87 3.24 17.51 -13.80
CA LYS A 87 3.67 18.88 -13.48
C LYS A 87 2.54 19.64 -12.78
N ASN A 88 1.34 19.67 -13.36
CA ASN A 88 0.20 20.36 -12.78
C ASN A 88 -0.11 19.82 -11.37
N PHE A 89 -0.07 18.50 -11.18
CA PHE A 89 -0.26 17.86 -9.89
C PHE A 89 0.77 18.29 -8.85
N MET A 90 2.05 18.36 -9.24
CA MET A 90 3.12 18.84 -8.36
C MET A 90 2.98 20.32 -8.04
N ASP A 91 2.57 21.14 -9.01
CA ASP A 91 2.31 22.57 -8.80
C ASP A 91 1.20 22.78 -7.76
N PHE A 92 0.12 21.99 -7.77
CA PHE A 92 -0.91 22.04 -6.73
C PHE A 92 -0.38 21.69 -5.34
N LYS A 93 0.47 20.66 -5.23
CA LYS A 93 1.09 20.26 -3.95
C LYS A 93 2.05 21.32 -3.43
N MET A 94 2.87 21.89 -4.32
CA MET A 94 3.78 22.97 -3.98
C MET A 94 2.98 24.18 -3.47
N ASN A 95 1.90 24.56 -4.14
CA ASN A 95 1.04 25.67 -3.71
C ASN A 95 0.35 25.40 -2.35
N ALA A 96 0.04 24.14 -2.01
CA ALA A 96 -0.46 23.78 -0.68
C ALA A 96 0.62 23.98 0.40
N VAL A 97 1.84 23.55 0.13
CA VAL A 97 3.00 23.71 1.04
C VAL A 97 3.36 25.17 1.23
N MET A 98 3.44 25.97 0.15
CA MET A 98 3.74 27.40 0.22
C MET A 98 2.72 28.15 1.10
N ARG A 99 1.42 27.84 0.95
CA ARG A 99 0.39 28.43 1.81
C ARG A 99 0.55 28.05 3.28
N ILE A 100 0.94 26.80 3.57
CA ILE A 100 1.22 26.36 4.94
C ILE A 100 2.42 27.12 5.50
N MET A 101 3.48 27.28 4.71
CA MET A 101 4.66 28.05 5.09
C MET A 101 4.30 29.50 5.42
N ASP A 102 3.66 30.22 4.49
CA ASP A 102 3.28 31.63 4.69
C ASP A 102 2.38 31.79 5.92
N SER A 103 1.40 30.90 6.10
CA SER A 103 0.50 30.93 7.25
C SER A 103 1.21 30.59 8.56
N ALA A 104 2.20 29.70 8.53
CA ALA A 104 2.97 29.33 9.71
C ALA A 104 3.88 30.49 10.13
N GLU A 105 4.55 31.16 9.17
CA GLU A 105 5.36 32.35 9.44
C GLU A 105 4.52 33.48 10.04
N GLN A 106 3.36 33.78 9.44
CA GLN A 106 2.46 34.81 9.95
C GLN A 106 1.93 34.50 11.36
N ALA A 107 1.50 33.26 11.60
CA ALA A 107 0.97 32.85 12.90
C ALA A 107 2.05 32.84 14.00
N ALA A 108 3.29 32.49 13.66
CA ALA A 108 4.42 32.56 14.58
C ALA A 108 4.73 34.02 14.97
N LEU A 109 4.85 34.92 13.99
CA LEU A 109 5.15 36.34 14.23
C LEU A 109 4.07 37.06 15.04
N SER A 110 2.79 36.77 14.78
CA SER A 110 1.70 37.36 15.57
C SER A 110 1.77 36.90 17.03
N SER A 111 2.14 35.63 17.28
CA SER A 111 2.25 35.09 18.64
C SER A 111 3.39 35.72 19.46
N GLU A 112 4.48 36.15 18.81
CA GLU A 112 5.57 36.88 19.48
C GLU A 112 5.16 38.31 19.84
N THR A 113 4.35 38.94 18.99
CA THR A 113 3.88 40.32 19.20
C THR A 113 2.88 40.41 20.36
N ASP A 114 2.08 39.37 20.58
CA ASP A 114 1.09 39.29 21.66
C ASP A 114 1.70 38.96 23.04
N GLN A 115 3.03 38.94 23.19
CA GLN A 115 3.72 38.67 24.46
C GLN A 115 3.76 39.86 25.44
N GLU A 116 2.76 40.75 25.43
CA GLU A 116 2.59 41.72 26.53
C GLU A 116 2.14 41.02 27.83
N PRO A 117 2.57 41.48 29.01
CA PRO A 117 2.41 40.77 30.28
C PRO A 117 0.94 40.56 30.72
N GLN A 118 -0.04 41.21 30.09
CA GLN A 118 -1.48 40.96 30.33
C GLN A 118 -2.10 39.93 29.38
N ALA A 119 -1.47 39.68 28.22
CA ALA A 119 -1.91 38.71 27.21
C ALA A 119 -1.40 37.29 27.49
N GLN A 120 -0.27 37.16 28.20
CA GLN A 120 0.24 35.86 28.68
C GLN A 120 -0.80 35.10 29.52
N THR A 121 -1.58 35.79 30.36
CA THR A 121 -2.63 35.19 31.19
C THR A 121 -3.78 34.63 30.34
N GLN A 122 -4.08 35.23 29.19
CA GLN A 122 -5.14 34.74 28.29
C GLN A 122 -4.66 33.57 27.43
N ILE A 123 -3.40 33.60 26.95
CA ILE A 123 -2.79 32.47 26.22
C ILE A 123 -2.63 31.26 27.15
N HIS A 124 -2.23 31.47 28.40
CA HIS A 124 -2.11 30.38 29.39
C HIS A 124 -3.49 29.78 29.74
N ASN A 125 -4.54 30.61 29.84
CA ASN A 125 -5.91 30.12 30.06
C ASN A 125 -6.53 29.47 28.81
N ALA A 126 -6.18 29.93 27.59
CA ALA A 126 -6.58 29.28 26.34
C ALA A 126 -5.82 27.95 26.12
N ALA A 127 -4.54 27.86 26.51
CA ALA A 127 -3.80 26.60 26.53
C ALA A 127 -4.32 25.65 27.63
N SER A 128 -4.76 26.18 28.76
CA SER A 128 -5.36 25.41 29.86
C SER A 128 -6.79 24.93 29.58
N GLY A 129 -7.57 25.65 28.76
CA GLY A 129 -8.95 25.28 28.37
C GLY A 129 -9.04 24.54 27.02
N ASN A 130 -8.26 24.97 26.02
CA ASN A 130 -8.16 24.39 24.68
C ASN A 130 -6.77 23.77 24.47
N GLY A 131 -6.38 22.82 25.32
CA GLY A 131 -5.17 22.04 25.07
C GLY A 131 -5.17 21.32 23.71
N PHE A 132 -4.02 20.82 23.33
CA PHE A 132 -3.80 20.17 22.04
C PHE A 132 -4.08 18.66 22.12
N TYR A 133 -4.25 18.03 20.96
CA TYR A 133 -4.49 16.59 20.86
C TYR A 133 -3.15 15.83 20.74
N ASP A 134 -2.62 15.32 21.86
CA ASP A 134 -1.46 14.41 21.81
C ASP A 134 -1.87 13.08 21.18
N SER A 135 -1.24 12.75 20.06
CA SER A 135 -1.48 11.50 19.32
C SER A 135 -1.29 10.23 20.15
N ARG A 136 -0.48 10.27 21.21
CA ARG A 136 -0.22 9.12 22.09
C ARG A 136 -1.40 8.78 23.01
N HIS A 137 -2.17 9.80 23.38
CA HIS A 137 -3.26 9.71 24.35
C HIS A 137 -4.61 10.11 23.72
N LEU A 138 -4.78 9.82 22.43
CA LEU A 138 -6.05 10.06 21.73
C LEU A 138 -7.03 8.92 22.02
N ASN A 139 -8.23 9.26 22.48
CA ASN A 139 -9.30 8.31 22.79
C ASN A 139 -8.84 7.18 23.73
N GLU A 140 -7.97 7.49 24.68
CA GLU A 140 -7.52 6.54 25.71
C GLU A 140 -8.44 6.62 26.92
N TYR A 141 -9.05 5.48 27.28
CA TYR A 141 -10.01 5.38 28.37
C TYR A 141 -9.49 4.41 29.43
N GLU A 142 -9.68 4.78 30.70
CA GLU A 142 -9.48 3.90 31.85
C GLU A 142 -10.54 2.79 31.89
N SER A 143 -10.31 1.77 32.73
CA SER A 143 -11.25 0.65 32.93
C SER A 143 -12.65 1.07 33.40
N ASN A 144 -12.78 2.27 33.96
CA ASN A 144 -14.03 2.86 34.43
C ASN A 144 -14.79 3.63 33.31
N GLY A 145 -14.25 3.69 32.09
CA GLY A 145 -14.83 4.40 30.94
C GLY A 145 -14.58 5.92 30.93
N ARG A 146 -13.79 6.46 31.86
CA ARG A 146 -13.34 7.85 31.85
C ARG A 146 -12.08 7.99 30.99
N LEU A 147 -11.89 9.16 30.39
CA LEU A 147 -10.65 9.48 29.70
C LEU A 147 -9.48 9.51 30.69
N VAL A 148 -8.34 8.95 30.27
CA VAL A 148 -7.09 9.02 31.03
C VAL A 148 -6.67 10.50 31.22
N GLU A 149 -5.98 10.81 32.31
CA GLU A 149 -5.46 12.16 32.56
C GLU A 149 -4.55 12.62 31.41
N GLY A 150 -4.88 13.76 30.79
CA GLY A 150 -4.18 14.28 29.61
C GLY A 150 -4.68 13.74 28.26
N ALA A 151 -5.49 12.67 28.26
CA ALA A 151 -6.13 12.16 27.05
C ALA A 151 -7.27 13.07 26.59
N ARG A 152 -7.47 13.12 25.26
CA ARG A 152 -8.56 13.88 24.64
C ARG A 152 -9.35 13.04 23.68
N GLU A 153 -10.66 13.26 23.68
CA GLU A 153 -11.56 12.62 22.73
C GLU A 153 -11.52 13.37 21.39
N MET A 154 -11.37 12.60 20.31
CA MET A 154 -11.45 13.05 18.95
C MET A 154 -12.29 12.07 18.15
N LEU A 155 -13.27 12.59 17.38
CA LEU A 155 -14.04 11.75 16.48
C LEU A 155 -13.16 11.28 15.32
N LEU A 156 -12.73 10.02 15.36
CA LEU A 156 -11.94 9.39 14.32
C LEU A 156 -12.84 8.53 13.42
N ARG A 157 -12.63 8.58 12.10
CA ARG A 157 -13.31 7.73 11.13
C ARG A 157 -12.29 7.01 10.24
N PRO A 158 -12.42 5.70 10.03
CA PRO A 158 -11.50 4.96 9.17
C PRO A 158 -11.65 5.42 7.71
N MET A 159 -10.52 5.67 7.04
CA MET A 159 -10.52 6.13 5.65
C MET A 159 -9.56 5.35 4.77
N ARG A 160 -10.06 4.82 3.63
CA ARG A 160 -9.27 4.02 2.69
C ARG A 160 -7.99 4.71 2.20
N ARG A 161 -8.04 6.03 2.01
CA ARG A 161 -6.90 6.83 1.51
C ARG A 161 -5.76 6.97 2.52
N PHE A 162 -6.02 6.69 3.80
CA PHE A 162 -5.05 6.72 4.88
C PHE A 162 -4.83 5.31 5.42
N GLU A 163 -4.69 4.32 4.54
CA GLU A 163 -4.43 2.92 4.93
C GLU A 163 -5.51 2.33 5.85
N ARG A 164 -6.74 2.86 5.78
CA ARG A 164 -7.87 2.54 6.69
C ARG A 164 -7.64 2.95 8.15
N LEU A 165 -6.62 3.76 8.42
CA LEU A 165 -6.39 4.35 9.74
C LEU A 165 -7.57 5.27 10.12
N PRO A 166 -7.95 5.28 11.41
CA PRO A 166 -8.99 6.14 11.92
C PRO A 166 -8.47 7.58 12.01
N VAL A 167 -9.07 8.51 11.26
CA VAL A 167 -8.60 9.89 11.13
C VAL A 167 -9.69 10.93 11.39
N ASN A 168 -9.30 12.15 11.75
CA ASN A 168 -10.17 13.31 11.90
C ASN A 168 -9.84 14.38 10.85
N LEU A 169 -10.81 14.72 10.00
CA LEU A 169 -10.61 15.68 8.90
C LEU A 169 -10.82 17.15 9.31
N THR A 170 -11.05 17.43 10.58
CA THR A 170 -11.32 18.79 11.10
C THR A 170 -10.16 19.35 11.91
N LEU A 171 -9.42 18.48 12.61
CA LEU A 171 -8.40 18.84 13.59
C LEU A 171 -7.15 18.01 13.35
N SER A 172 -6.00 18.59 13.67
CA SER A 172 -4.72 17.87 13.65
C SER A 172 -4.39 17.24 15.00
N SER A 173 -3.47 16.28 14.98
CA SER A 173 -2.88 15.64 16.16
C SER A 173 -1.41 16.01 16.26
N ILE A 174 -0.89 16.15 17.48
CA ILE A 174 0.51 16.46 17.75
C ILE A 174 1.24 15.18 18.18
N LEU A 175 2.37 14.93 17.55
CA LEU A 175 3.31 13.90 17.93
C LEU A 175 4.47 14.54 18.68
N VAL A 176 4.60 14.17 19.96
CA VAL A 176 5.66 14.64 20.84
C VAL A 176 6.61 13.47 21.15
N PRO A 177 7.90 13.55 20.78
CA PRO A 177 8.91 12.58 21.20
C PRO A 177 9.13 12.60 22.73
N PRO A 178 9.59 11.51 23.34
CA PRO A 178 9.74 11.40 24.80
C PRO A 178 10.77 12.35 25.43
N GLY A 179 11.62 13.00 24.64
CA GLY A 179 12.63 13.95 25.12
C GLY A 179 12.20 15.42 25.14
N ILE A 180 10.97 15.73 24.69
CA ILE A 180 10.45 17.11 24.66
C ILE A 180 9.56 17.34 25.86
N ASP A 181 9.86 18.39 26.64
CA ASP A 181 8.98 18.82 27.73
C ASP A 181 7.82 19.64 27.17
N VAL A 182 6.61 19.08 27.29
CA VAL A 182 5.37 19.70 26.86
C VAL A 182 4.96 20.87 27.76
N ASN A 183 5.49 20.94 28.98
CA ASN A 183 5.21 22.02 29.93
C ASN A 183 6.10 23.25 29.72
N ASP A 184 7.12 23.15 28.85
CA ASP A 184 7.93 24.30 28.47
C ASP A 184 7.06 25.35 27.77
N GLY A 185 7.11 26.59 28.27
CA GLY A 185 6.33 27.71 27.74
C GLY A 185 6.55 27.96 26.26
N ASP A 186 7.78 27.76 25.77
CA ASP A 186 8.12 27.90 24.35
C ASP A 186 7.45 26.83 23.49
N VAL A 187 7.40 25.59 24.00
CA VAL A 187 6.75 24.45 23.34
C VAL A 187 5.24 24.68 23.33
N GLN A 188 4.65 25.07 24.46
CA GLN A 188 3.22 25.37 24.56
C GLN A 188 2.81 26.53 23.66
N ALA A 189 3.58 27.62 23.63
CA ALA A 189 3.32 28.75 22.73
C ALA A 189 3.37 28.29 21.27
N SER A 190 4.37 27.47 20.91
CA SER A 190 4.52 26.92 19.56
C SER A 190 3.36 26.00 19.16
N ILE A 191 2.91 25.17 20.09
CA ILE A 191 1.73 24.32 19.92
C ILE A 191 0.47 25.18 19.75
N ALA A 192 0.32 26.23 20.56
CA ALA A 192 -0.85 27.10 20.54
C ALA A 192 -0.97 27.85 19.21
N TRP A 193 0.06 28.55 18.77
CA TRP A 193 -0.03 29.31 17.51
C TRP A 193 -0.16 28.38 16.30
N SER A 194 0.49 27.21 16.30
CA SER A 194 0.39 26.26 15.18
C SER A 194 -1.01 25.66 15.00
N SER A 195 -1.92 25.85 15.96
CA SER A 195 -3.34 25.45 15.81
C SER A 195 -4.07 26.22 14.71
N HIS A 196 -3.58 27.42 14.36
CA HIS A 196 -4.11 28.21 13.25
C HIS A 196 -3.91 27.55 11.87
N LEU A 197 -3.09 26.50 11.78
CA LEU A 197 -2.88 25.75 10.55
C LEU A 197 -4.02 24.75 10.26
N ASP A 198 -4.85 24.37 11.24
CA ASP A 198 -5.88 23.34 11.06
C ASP A 198 -6.91 23.70 9.97
N PRO A 199 -7.48 24.92 9.92
CA PRO A 199 -8.37 25.32 8.83
C PRO A 199 -7.69 25.29 7.47
N LEU A 200 -6.40 25.64 7.42
CA LEU A 200 -5.64 25.62 6.18
C LEU A 200 -5.38 24.19 5.69
N PHE A 201 -5.04 23.27 6.60
CA PHE A 201 -4.88 21.86 6.26
C PHE A 201 -6.19 21.26 5.74
N ALA A 202 -7.32 21.57 6.38
CA ALA A 202 -8.64 21.17 5.91
C ALA A 202 -8.93 21.75 4.52
N ASN A 203 -8.71 23.04 4.31
CA ASN A 203 -8.94 23.70 3.03
C ASN A 203 -8.04 23.15 1.91
N ASN A 204 -6.79 22.80 2.21
CA ASN A 204 -5.90 22.16 1.25
C ASN A 204 -6.46 20.82 0.77
N MET A 205 -6.97 20.01 1.69
CA MET A 205 -7.54 18.70 1.39
C MET A 205 -8.89 18.78 0.67
N GLU A 206 -9.69 19.81 0.94
CA GLU A 206 -10.91 20.11 0.17
C GLU A 206 -10.58 20.51 -1.28
N ARG A 207 -9.50 21.27 -1.49
CA ARG A 207 -9.05 21.68 -2.84
C ARG A 207 -8.40 20.55 -3.62
N ASP A 208 -7.59 19.72 -2.97
CA ASP A 208 -6.94 18.55 -3.57
C ASP A 208 -7.25 17.28 -2.75
N PRO A 209 -8.31 16.54 -3.14
CA PRO A 209 -8.67 15.26 -2.53
C PRO A 209 -7.64 14.14 -2.75
N ALA A 210 -6.56 14.37 -3.50
CA ALA A 210 -5.44 13.45 -3.63
C ALA A 210 -4.27 13.79 -2.69
N LEU A 211 -4.37 14.82 -1.83
CA LEU A 211 -3.38 15.08 -0.78
C LEU A 211 -3.36 13.98 0.27
N SER A 212 -2.19 13.41 0.53
CA SER A 212 -1.97 12.51 1.65
C SER A 212 -1.91 13.29 2.98
N TRP A 213 -1.10 12.81 3.92
CA TRP A 213 -0.78 13.50 5.15
C TRP A 213 -0.16 14.87 4.91
N GLN A 214 -0.51 15.83 5.77
CA GLN A 214 0.10 17.15 5.86
C GLN A 214 0.81 17.26 7.22
N TYR A 215 1.96 17.93 7.22
CA TYR A 215 2.85 18.00 8.38
C TYR A 215 3.35 19.41 8.59
N PHE A 216 3.46 19.78 9.86
CA PHE A 216 4.25 20.92 10.32
C PHE A 216 5.22 20.42 11.38
N GLY A 217 6.52 20.48 11.09
CA GLY A 217 7.59 20.15 12.01
C GLY A 217 8.04 21.42 12.74
N SER A 218 7.88 21.45 14.05
CA SER A 218 8.35 22.57 14.86
C SER A 218 9.84 22.45 15.16
N SER A 219 10.56 23.57 15.18
CA SER A 219 11.94 23.64 15.67
C SER A 219 12.06 23.27 17.16
N LYS A 220 10.95 23.34 17.91
CA LYS A 220 10.85 22.90 19.31
C LYS A 220 10.72 21.37 19.47
N GLY A 221 10.69 20.61 18.36
CA GLY A 221 10.82 19.14 18.39
C GLY A 221 9.52 18.34 18.37
N PHE A 222 8.35 18.97 18.23
CA PHE A 222 7.08 18.28 17.99
C PHE A 222 6.68 18.32 16.52
N LEU A 223 5.81 17.38 16.12
CA LEU A 223 5.25 17.30 14.77
C LEU A 223 3.72 17.42 14.84
N ARG A 224 3.15 18.41 14.17
CA ARG A 224 1.71 18.51 13.95
C ARG A 224 1.35 17.77 12.66
N ARG A 225 0.43 16.83 12.74
CA ARG A 225 0.00 15.96 11.63
C ARG A 225 -1.50 16.12 11.38
N PHE A 226 -1.86 16.35 10.13
CA PHE A 226 -3.24 16.38 9.66
C PHE A 226 -3.46 15.38 8.52
N PRO A 227 -4.61 14.69 8.44
CA PRO A 227 -5.67 14.58 9.45
C PRO A 227 -5.20 14.11 10.83
N GLY A 228 -5.91 14.49 11.90
CA GLY A 228 -5.60 14.05 13.25
C GLY A 228 -5.81 12.54 13.40
N THR A 229 -4.86 11.85 14.02
CA THR A 229 -4.97 10.40 14.27
C THR A 229 -4.05 9.98 15.41
N ALA A 230 -4.41 8.89 16.08
CA ALA A 230 -3.61 8.31 17.15
C ALA A 230 -2.25 7.82 16.64
N TRP A 231 -1.26 7.80 17.54
CA TRP A 231 0.05 7.22 17.29
C TRP A 231 0.63 6.58 18.56
N PRO A 232 1.08 5.32 18.52
CA PRO A 232 1.03 4.40 17.38
C PRO A 232 -0.43 4.00 17.04
N PRO A 233 -0.70 3.60 15.77
CA PRO A 233 -2.07 3.33 15.29
C PRO A 233 -2.76 2.15 16.00
N ASP A 234 -1.98 1.23 16.58
CA ASP A 234 -2.48 0.09 17.35
C ASP A 234 -2.70 0.41 18.84
N GLY A 235 -2.57 1.68 19.24
CA GLY A 235 -2.52 2.10 20.64
C GLY A 235 -1.17 1.74 21.29
N PRO A 236 -0.90 2.25 22.51
CA PRO A 236 0.31 1.87 23.25
C PRO A 236 0.36 0.35 23.42
N LYS A 237 1.46 -0.27 22.97
CA LYS A 237 1.73 -1.68 23.25
C LYS A 237 2.09 -1.78 24.73
N VAL A 238 1.13 -2.20 25.55
CA VAL A 238 1.33 -2.57 26.96
C VAL A 238 2.30 -3.74 27.04
#